data_AF-L8LVJ5-F1
#
_entry.id   AF-L8LVJ5-F1
#
_cell.length_a   1.000
_cell.length_b   1.000
_cell.length_c   1.000
_cell.angle_alpha   90.00
_cell.angle_beta   90.00
_cell.angle_gamma   90.00
#
_symmetry.space_group_name_H-M   'P 1'
#
loop_
_entity.id
_entity.type
_entity.pdbx_description
1 polymer ?
#
loop_
_entity_poly.entity_id
_entity_poly.type
_entity_poly.pdbx_seq_one_letter_code
_entity_poly.pdbx_strand_id
1 'polypeptide(L)'
;MDNPDNKTESQLLAQIYSELVKLREDISNLQKLPEQVTQIEERLLLVGDIYRYQALQDYLSTQQWFYADKETVNLIMVIANVNDIEELSPHNIRQFPCSELRVIDNLWKNYSGGRFGFSVQLEIYQSLGGTLDSTIEQDQNFTEQWGARLGWRDGVTPKHPRGDRWRSCDELDFSLEAPVGCHPSRWWNSPYGAKMTNYFLQRLMSCET
;
A
#
# COMPACT_ATOMS: atom_id res chain seq x y z
N MET A 1 64.09 -8.75 -26.10
CA MET A 1 62.64 -8.51 -26.09
C MET A 1 62.09 -9.33 -24.94
N ASP A 2 62.10 -8.74 -23.74
CA ASP A 2 61.50 -9.39 -22.58
C ASP A 2 59.98 -9.28 -22.69
N ASN A 3 59.32 -10.44 -22.65
CA ASN A 3 57.86 -10.55 -22.71
C ASN A 3 57.29 -10.14 -21.34
N PRO A 4 56.51 -9.05 -21.23
CA PRO A 4 56.06 -8.51 -19.95
C PRO A 4 55.02 -9.38 -19.20
N ASP A 5 54.58 -10.49 -19.79
CA ASP A 5 53.40 -11.24 -19.30
C ASP A 5 53.67 -12.62 -18.66
N ASN A 6 54.93 -13.00 -18.37
CA ASN A 6 55.18 -14.29 -17.71
C ASN A 6 55.43 -14.12 -16.20
N LYS A 7 54.36 -14.10 -15.40
CA LYS A 7 54.47 -14.20 -13.93
C LYS A 7 55.19 -15.49 -13.57
N THR A 8 56.21 -15.40 -12.72
CA THR A 8 56.89 -16.59 -12.18
C THR A 8 55.94 -17.40 -11.31
N GLU A 9 56.13 -18.72 -11.25
CA GLU A 9 55.30 -19.64 -10.44
C GLU A 9 55.19 -19.18 -8.98
N SER A 10 56.26 -18.62 -8.43
CA SER A 10 56.29 -18.02 -7.09
C SER A 10 55.38 -16.80 -6.94
N GLN A 11 55.31 -15.93 -7.97
CA GLN A 11 54.38 -14.79 -7.98
C GLN A 11 52.92 -15.24 -8.08
N LEU A 12 52.64 -16.29 -8.85
CA LEU A 12 51.29 -16.86 -8.98
C LEU A 12 50.83 -17.49 -7.64
N LEU A 13 51.71 -18.25 -6.97
CA LEU A 13 51.43 -18.84 -5.67
C LEU A 13 51.17 -17.78 -4.58
N ALA A 14 51.99 -16.71 -4.55
CA ALA A 14 51.79 -15.61 -3.62
C ALA A 14 50.44 -14.90 -3.86
N GLN A 15 50.05 -14.74 -5.13
CA GLN A 15 48.77 -14.14 -5.48
C GLN A 15 47.59 -15.03 -5.09
N ILE A 16 47.64 -16.34 -5.37
CA ILE A 16 46.60 -17.29 -4.95
C ILE A 16 46.46 -17.31 -3.43
N TYR A 17 47.58 -17.33 -2.69
CA TYR A 17 47.55 -17.31 -1.23
C TYR A 17 46.90 -16.03 -0.70
N SER A 18 47.23 -14.87 -1.29
CA SER A 18 46.59 -13.60 -0.94
C SER A 18 45.08 -13.63 -1.17
N GLU A 19 44.62 -14.20 -2.28
CA GLU A 19 43.19 -14.35 -2.56
C GLU A 19 42.50 -15.32 -1.62
N LEU A 20 43.15 -16.43 -1.23
CA LEU A 20 42.60 -17.37 -0.25
C LEU A 20 42.43 -16.74 1.14
N VAL A 21 43.35 -15.84 1.54
CA VAL A 21 43.22 -15.10 2.80
C VAL A 21 42.04 -14.14 2.74
N LYS A 22 41.88 -13.38 1.64
CA LYS A 22 40.73 -12.49 1.43
C LYS A 22 39.42 -13.27 1.45
N LEU A 23 39.34 -14.37 0.70
CA LEU A 23 38.14 -15.22 0.66
C LEU A 23 37.78 -15.78 2.03
N ARG A 24 38.78 -16.15 2.84
CA ARG A 24 38.54 -16.60 4.23
C ARG A 24 37.91 -15.49 5.07
N GLU A 25 38.41 -14.27 4.93
CA GLU A 25 37.89 -13.11 5.66
C GLU A 25 36.46 -12.77 5.22
N ASP A 26 36.19 -12.79 3.91
CA ASP A 26 34.86 -12.60 3.35
C ASP A 26 33.87 -13.67 3.85
N ILE A 27 34.26 -14.95 3.85
CA ILE A 27 33.43 -16.05 4.39
C ILE A 27 33.14 -15.83 5.88
N SER A 28 34.14 -15.41 6.66
CA SER A 28 33.95 -15.12 8.09
C SER A 28 32.96 -13.97 8.32
N ASN A 29 32.97 -12.95 7.46
CA ASN A 29 32.01 -11.85 7.52
C ASN A 29 30.60 -12.30 7.11
N LEU A 30 30.48 -13.09 6.03
CA LEU A 30 29.19 -13.63 5.58
C LEU A 30 28.53 -14.54 6.63
N GLN A 31 29.33 -15.30 7.39
CA GLN A 31 28.82 -16.15 8.47
C GLN A 31 28.18 -15.36 9.62
N LYS A 32 28.50 -14.08 9.78
CA LYS A 32 27.93 -13.20 10.82
C LYS A 32 26.62 -12.54 10.38
N LEU A 33 26.31 -12.53 9.08
CA LEU A 33 25.13 -11.86 8.54
C LEU A 33 23.80 -12.35 9.15
N PRO A 34 23.55 -13.66 9.34
CA PRO A 34 22.27 -14.12 9.88
C PRO A 34 21.97 -13.52 11.25
N GLU A 35 22.97 -13.47 12.14
CA GLU A 35 22.81 -12.88 13.47
C GLU A 35 22.55 -11.38 13.41
N GLN A 36 23.24 -10.66 12.52
CA GLN A 36 22.99 -9.23 12.30
C GLN A 36 21.59 -8.96 11.76
N VAL A 37 21.10 -9.80 10.85
CA VAL A 37 19.73 -9.70 10.30
C VAL A 37 18.71 -9.90 11.42
N THR A 38 18.85 -10.95 12.23
CA THR A 38 17.95 -11.19 13.37
C THR A 38 17.93 -10.03 14.36
N GLN A 39 19.10 -9.47 14.70
CA GLN A 39 19.17 -8.30 15.60
C GLN A 39 18.50 -7.06 15.00
N ILE A 40 18.59 -6.86 13.69
CA ILE A 40 17.90 -5.76 13.00
C ILE A 40 16.39 -6.00 13.04
N GLU A 41 15.91 -7.20 12.72
CA GLU A 41 14.50 -7.58 12.76
C GLU A 41 13.91 -7.36 14.17
N GLU A 42 14.58 -7.81 15.22
CA GLU A 42 14.17 -7.59 16.61
C GLU A 42 14.06 -6.10 16.95
N ARG A 43 15.02 -5.28 16.51
CA ARG A 43 15.00 -3.82 16.73
C ARG A 43 13.90 -3.14 15.93
N LEU A 44 13.59 -3.62 14.73
CA LEU A 44 12.50 -3.10 13.89
C LEU A 44 11.13 -3.44 14.51
N LEU A 45 10.98 -4.61 15.15
CA LEU A 45 9.76 -4.97 15.89
C LEU A 45 9.49 -4.03 17.08
N LEU A 46 10.53 -3.45 17.68
CA LEU A 46 10.40 -2.45 18.74
C LEU A 46 9.96 -1.08 18.22
N VAL A 47 10.00 -0.86 16.91
CA VAL A 47 9.44 0.35 16.28
C VAL A 47 7.95 0.12 16.10
N GLY A 48 7.14 0.67 17.00
CA GLY A 48 5.69 0.41 17.06
C GLY A 48 4.95 0.64 15.74
N ASP A 49 5.40 1.56 14.90
CA ASP A 49 4.80 1.78 13.57
C ASP A 49 5.16 0.66 12.59
N ILE A 50 6.39 0.14 12.60
CA ILE A 50 6.81 -0.97 11.72
C ILE A 50 6.01 -2.22 12.04
N TYR A 51 5.89 -2.57 13.32
CA TYR A 51 5.07 -3.70 13.75
C TYR A 51 3.60 -3.51 13.39
N ARG A 52 3.04 -2.30 13.59
CA ARG A 52 1.65 -1.99 13.25
C ARG A 52 1.33 -2.31 11.79
N TYR A 53 2.21 -1.92 10.86
CA TYR A 53 1.95 -2.07 9.41
C TYR A 53 2.41 -3.39 8.80
N GLN A 54 3.06 -4.27 9.59
CA GLN A 54 3.69 -5.48 9.08
C GLN A 54 2.71 -6.40 8.34
N ALA A 55 1.53 -6.66 8.93
CA ALA A 55 0.53 -7.53 8.30
C ALA A 55 0.06 -7.00 6.94
N LEU A 56 -0.20 -5.69 6.83
CA LEU A 56 -0.56 -5.07 5.57
C LEU A 56 0.57 -5.19 4.54
N GLN A 57 1.81 -4.94 4.95
CA GLN A 57 2.99 -5.06 4.09
C GLN A 57 3.17 -6.50 3.58
N ASP A 58 2.99 -7.50 4.43
CA ASP A 58 3.11 -8.92 4.07
C ASP A 58 2.05 -9.33 3.05
N TYR A 59 0.79 -8.93 3.26
CA TYR A 59 -0.28 -9.18 2.30
C TYR A 59 -0.03 -8.48 0.96
N LEU A 60 0.40 -7.22 0.97
CA LEU A 60 0.67 -6.46 -0.26
C LEU A 60 1.87 -7.03 -1.03
N SER A 61 2.97 -7.36 -0.34
CA SER A 61 4.18 -7.91 -0.96
C SER A 61 3.96 -9.27 -1.61
N THR A 62 3.02 -10.07 -1.07
CA THR A 62 2.61 -11.36 -1.62
C THR A 62 1.39 -11.27 -2.54
N GLN A 63 0.97 -10.05 -2.92
CA GLN A 63 -0.18 -9.78 -3.81
C GLN A 63 -1.51 -10.37 -3.32
N GLN A 64 -1.65 -10.55 -2.02
CA GLN A 64 -2.87 -10.99 -1.37
C GLN A 64 -3.83 -9.81 -1.16
N TRP A 65 -4.27 -9.17 -2.24
CA TRP A 65 -5.02 -7.91 -2.24
C TRP A 65 -6.30 -7.96 -1.41
N PHE A 66 -7.00 -9.09 -1.42
CA PHE A 66 -8.22 -9.29 -0.63
C PHE A 66 -7.95 -9.20 0.89
N TYR A 67 -6.85 -9.80 1.34
CA TYR A 67 -6.46 -9.76 2.76
C TYR A 67 -5.85 -8.40 3.13
N ALA A 68 -5.08 -7.78 2.23
CA ALA A 68 -4.58 -6.42 2.41
C ALA A 68 -5.71 -5.39 2.57
N ASP A 69 -6.79 -5.54 1.79
CA ASP A 69 -7.98 -4.69 1.87
C ASP A 69 -8.71 -4.83 3.22
N LYS A 70 -8.84 -6.06 3.74
CA LYS A 70 -9.37 -6.30 5.09
C LYS A 70 -8.46 -5.70 6.17
N GLU A 71 -7.16 -5.92 6.06
CA GLU A 71 -6.18 -5.39 7.03
C GLU A 71 -6.15 -3.87 7.01
N THR A 72 -6.38 -3.22 5.87
CA THR A 72 -6.49 -1.76 5.78
C THR A 72 -7.62 -1.23 6.66
N VAL A 73 -8.79 -1.89 6.66
CA VAL A 73 -9.90 -1.52 7.54
C VAL A 73 -9.53 -1.73 9.01
N ASN A 74 -8.89 -2.86 9.33
CA ASN A 74 -8.41 -3.16 10.68
C ASN A 74 -7.44 -2.08 11.19
N LEU A 75 -6.45 -1.69 10.38
CA LEU A 75 -5.50 -0.65 10.74
C LEU A 75 -6.17 0.69 10.99
N ILE A 76 -7.12 1.10 10.14
CA ILE A 76 -7.85 2.35 10.35
C ILE A 76 -8.63 2.31 11.68
N MET A 77 -9.24 1.18 12.04
CA MET A 77 -9.90 1.03 13.35
C MET A 77 -8.91 1.11 14.53
N VAL A 78 -7.78 0.40 14.45
CA VAL A 78 -6.73 0.41 15.48
C VAL A 78 -6.18 1.83 15.68
N ILE A 79 -5.88 2.55 14.60
CA ILE A 79 -5.36 3.93 14.66
C ILE A 79 -6.42 4.90 15.17
N ALA A 80 -7.69 4.69 14.80
CA ALA A 80 -8.81 5.47 15.32
C ALA A 80 -9.18 5.12 16.77
N ASN A 81 -8.53 4.11 17.37
CA ASN A 81 -8.76 3.59 18.71
C ASN A 81 -10.21 3.16 18.94
N VAL A 82 -10.75 2.38 17.99
CA VAL A 82 -12.09 1.78 18.06
C VAL A 82 -12.01 0.26 17.86
N ASN A 83 -12.96 -0.48 18.43
CA ASN A 83 -12.97 -1.95 18.35
C ASN A 83 -13.93 -2.49 17.29
N ASP A 84 -14.89 -1.67 16.87
CA ASP A 84 -15.85 -1.99 15.82
C ASP A 84 -15.95 -0.83 14.82
N ILE A 85 -16.14 -1.14 13.54
CA ILE A 85 -16.36 -0.13 12.49
C ILE A 85 -17.63 0.67 12.76
N GLU A 86 -18.61 0.09 13.46
CA GLU A 86 -19.82 0.79 13.92
C GLU A 86 -19.51 1.86 14.97
N GLU A 87 -18.42 1.77 15.71
CA GLU A 87 -18.01 2.81 16.68
C GLU A 87 -17.32 4.01 16.00
N LEU A 88 -16.97 3.87 14.72
CA LEU A 88 -16.14 4.83 14.01
C LEU A 88 -16.95 6.09 13.67
N SER A 89 -16.72 7.15 14.46
CA SER A 89 -17.47 8.40 14.31
C SER A 89 -16.84 9.34 13.28
N PRO A 90 -17.60 10.31 12.73
CA PRO A 90 -17.04 11.41 11.96
C PRO A 90 -15.93 12.19 12.66
N HIS A 91 -15.95 12.26 14.00
CA HIS A 91 -14.88 12.92 14.75
C HIS A 91 -13.57 12.13 14.66
N ASN A 92 -13.61 10.80 14.76
CA ASN A 92 -12.42 9.95 14.61
C ASN A 92 -11.78 10.17 13.24
N ILE A 93 -12.56 10.22 12.16
CA ILE A 93 -12.03 10.44 10.81
C ILE A 93 -11.44 11.84 10.64
N ARG A 94 -12.11 12.88 11.13
CA ARG A 94 -11.57 14.25 11.05
C ARG A 94 -10.24 14.40 11.79
N GLN A 95 -10.01 13.61 12.84
CA GLN A 95 -8.78 13.63 13.63
C GLN A 95 -7.77 12.56 13.19
N PHE A 96 -8.13 11.69 12.25
CA PHE A 96 -7.27 10.58 11.82
C PHE A 96 -5.92 11.11 11.32
N PRO A 97 -4.76 10.65 11.80
CA PRO A 97 -3.51 11.34 11.51
C PRO A 97 -3.10 11.20 10.04
N CYS A 98 -2.67 12.30 9.43
CA CYS A 98 -2.22 12.29 8.02
C CYS A 98 -0.96 11.44 7.82
N SER A 99 -0.09 11.33 8.82
CA SER A 99 1.08 10.44 8.76
C SER A 99 0.66 9.00 8.51
N GLU A 100 -0.32 8.51 9.25
CA GLU A 100 -0.80 7.14 9.16
C GLU A 100 -1.51 6.88 7.81
N LEU A 101 -2.33 7.83 7.32
CA LEU A 101 -2.94 7.73 5.99
C LEU A 101 -1.89 7.64 4.89
N ARG A 102 -0.85 8.48 4.96
CA ARG A 102 0.24 8.48 3.98
C ARG A 102 1.02 7.16 4.00
N VAL A 103 1.22 6.55 5.17
CA VAL A 103 1.88 5.24 5.27
C VAL A 103 1.04 4.16 4.59
N ILE A 104 -0.25 4.06 4.92
CA ILE A 104 -1.16 3.09 4.29
C ILE A 104 -1.20 3.29 2.77
N ASP A 105 -1.38 4.52 2.32
CA ASP A 105 -1.47 4.85 0.89
C ASP A 105 -0.17 4.52 0.13
N ASN A 106 0.99 4.85 0.71
CA ASN A 106 2.28 4.55 0.10
C ASN A 106 2.54 3.04 0.02
N LEU A 107 2.13 2.25 1.01
CA LEU A 107 2.22 0.79 0.93
C LEU A 107 1.41 0.27 -0.26
N TRP A 108 0.15 0.67 -0.39
CA TRP A 108 -0.69 0.28 -1.53
C TRP A 108 -0.07 0.68 -2.87
N LYS A 109 0.41 1.92 -3.02
CA LYS A 109 1.04 2.38 -4.26
C LYS A 109 2.31 1.61 -4.58
N ASN A 110 3.19 1.41 -3.61
CA ASN A 110 4.49 0.77 -3.84
C ASN A 110 4.34 -0.67 -4.35
N TYR A 111 3.48 -1.46 -3.71
CA TYR A 111 3.31 -2.87 -4.09
C TYR A 111 2.42 -3.06 -5.31
N SER A 112 1.56 -2.10 -5.65
CA SER A 112 0.69 -2.17 -6.83
C SER A 112 1.27 -1.50 -8.09
N GLY A 113 2.49 -0.96 -8.02
CA GLY A 113 3.07 -0.17 -9.12
C GLY A 113 2.31 1.13 -9.38
N GLY A 114 1.79 1.76 -8.33
CA GLY A 114 1.04 3.02 -8.38
C GLY A 114 -0.42 2.87 -8.83
N ARG A 115 -0.94 1.64 -8.96
CA ARG A 115 -2.31 1.40 -9.45
C ARG A 115 -3.38 1.55 -8.38
N PHE A 116 -3.05 1.25 -7.12
CA PHE A 116 -3.98 1.20 -5.99
C PHE A 116 -3.53 2.15 -4.88
N GLY A 117 -4.48 2.62 -4.08
CA GLY A 117 -4.25 3.60 -3.00
C GLY A 117 -5.39 4.60 -2.87
N PHE A 118 -5.52 5.20 -1.68
CA PHE A 118 -6.52 6.22 -1.40
C PHE A 118 -6.25 7.53 -2.16
N SER A 119 -4.98 7.90 -2.35
CA SER A 119 -4.62 9.06 -3.19
C SER A 119 -4.99 8.83 -4.64
N VAL A 120 -4.76 7.62 -5.18
CA VAL A 120 -5.19 7.26 -6.55
C VAL A 120 -6.71 7.36 -6.70
N GLN A 121 -7.47 6.91 -5.69
CA GLN A 121 -8.92 7.06 -5.66
C GLN A 121 -9.35 8.53 -5.63
N LEU A 122 -8.66 9.35 -4.84
CA LEU A 122 -8.90 10.79 -4.72
C LEU A 122 -8.56 11.54 -6.01
N GLU A 123 -7.45 11.23 -6.66
CA GLU A 123 -7.08 11.79 -7.97
C GLU A 123 -8.17 11.50 -9.01
N ILE A 124 -8.69 10.28 -9.03
CA ILE A 124 -9.81 9.92 -9.92
C ILE A 124 -11.07 10.71 -9.54
N TYR A 125 -11.38 10.84 -8.25
CA TYR A 125 -12.50 11.65 -7.75
C TYR A 125 -12.39 13.10 -8.24
N GLN A 126 -11.23 13.74 -8.05
CA GLN A 126 -10.98 15.11 -8.47
C GLN A 126 -10.99 15.27 -9.99
N SER A 127 -10.49 14.28 -10.75
CA SER A 127 -10.50 14.32 -12.22
C SER A 127 -11.90 14.35 -12.83
N LEU A 128 -12.91 13.84 -12.10
CA LEU A 128 -14.32 13.91 -12.48
C LEU A 128 -14.97 15.24 -12.10
N GLY A 129 -14.22 16.17 -11.48
CA GLY A 129 -14.72 17.45 -10.98
C GLY A 129 -15.10 17.41 -9.49
N GLY A 130 -14.72 16.36 -8.77
CA GLY A 130 -15.04 16.21 -7.36
C GLY A 130 -14.34 17.25 -6.48
N THR A 131 -15.10 17.92 -5.63
CA THR A 131 -14.65 18.93 -4.66
C THR A 131 -15.16 18.59 -3.27
N LEU A 132 -14.77 19.40 -2.28
CA LEU A 132 -15.34 19.30 -0.94
C LEU A 132 -16.86 19.61 -0.95
N ASP A 133 -17.33 20.49 -1.83
CA ASP A 133 -18.74 20.86 -1.94
C ASP A 133 -19.57 19.72 -2.55
N SER A 134 -19.06 19.06 -3.60
CA SER A 134 -19.74 17.88 -4.18
C SER A 134 -19.82 16.70 -3.21
N THR A 135 -18.91 16.67 -2.23
CA THR A 135 -18.95 15.73 -1.13
C THR A 135 -20.17 16.00 -0.23
N ILE A 136 -20.48 17.26 0.08
CA ILE A 136 -21.60 17.65 0.93
C ILE A 136 -22.96 17.45 0.25
N GLU A 137 -23.04 17.69 -1.06
CA GLU A 137 -24.30 17.65 -1.84
C GLU A 137 -24.85 16.22 -2.06
N GLN A 138 -24.12 15.18 -1.67
CA GLN A 138 -24.50 13.76 -1.86
C GLN A 138 -24.96 13.46 -3.30
N ASP A 139 -24.25 13.99 -4.28
CA ASP A 139 -24.56 13.73 -5.68
C ASP A 139 -24.36 12.24 -5.99
N GLN A 140 -25.49 11.51 -6.03
CA GLN A 140 -25.51 10.09 -6.34
C GLN A 140 -24.98 9.82 -7.75
N ASN A 141 -25.26 10.71 -8.71
CA ASN A 141 -24.79 10.54 -10.08
C ASN A 141 -23.26 10.62 -10.13
N PHE A 142 -22.69 11.58 -9.42
CA PHE A 142 -21.24 11.71 -9.28
C PHE A 142 -20.62 10.47 -8.62
N THR A 143 -21.19 10.02 -7.50
CA THR A 143 -20.71 8.85 -6.77
C THR A 143 -20.72 7.59 -7.64
N GLU A 144 -21.76 7.40 -8.46
CA GLU A 144 -21.84 6.29 -9.40
C GLU A 144 -20.81 6.37 -10.53
N GLN A 145 -20.52 7.56 -11.06
CA GLN A 145 -19.46 7.74 -12.06
C GLN A 145 -18.08 7.41 -11.49
N TRP A 146 -17.81 7.87 -10.27
CA TRP A 146 -16.58 7.55 -9.56
C TRP A 146 -16.46 6.05 -9.32
N GLY A 147 -17.50 5.41 -8.77
CA GLY A 147 -17.55 3.96 -8.57
C GLY A 147 -17.41 3.16 -9.87
N ALA A 148 -17.99 3.63 -10.98
CA ALA A 148 -17.83 3.02 -12.29
C ALA A 148 -16.37 3.08 -12.77
N ARG A 149 -15.68 4.20 -12.53
CA ARG A 149 -14.28 4.36 -12.89
C ARG A 149 -13.35 3.46 -12.07
N LEU A 150 -13.69 3.24 -10.81
CA LEU A 150 -12.96 2.37 -9.88
C LEU A 150 -13.30 0.88 -10.01
N GLY A 151 -14.28 0.51 -10.84
CA GLY A 151 -14.70 -0.88 -11.04
C GLY A 151 -15.67 -1.42 -9.99
N TRP A 152 -16.22 -0.56 -9.14
CA TRP A 152 -17.17 -0.90 -8.08
C TRP A 152 -18.62 -1.01 -8.58
N ARG A 153 -18.86 -0.71 -9.86
CA ARG A 153 -20.16 -0.82 -10.51
C ARG A 153 -20.17 -1.96 -11.52
N ASP A 154 -21.28 -2.67 -11.57
CA ASP A 154 -21.56 -3.68 -12.59
C ASP A 154 -22.34 -3.07 -13.77
N GLY A 155 -22.29 -3.70 -14.95
CA GLY A 155 -23.06 -3.24 -16.12
C GLY A 155 -22.55 -1.99 -16.83
N VAL A 156 -21.33 -1.53 -16.52
CA VAL A 156 -20.73 -0.35 -17.17
C VAL A 156 -20.49 -0.62 -18.66
N THR A 157 -21.12 0.18 -19.53
CA THR A 157 -20.98 0.09 -21.00
C THR A 157 -20.95 1.49 -21.62
N PRO A 158 -20.56 1.67 -22.90
CA PRO A 158 -20.65 2.97 -23.56
C PRO A 158 -22.05 3.60 -23.55
N LYS A 159 -23.12 2.78 -23.47
CA LYS A 159 -24.51 3.24 -23.37
C LYS A 159 -24.96 3.49 -21.92
N HIS A 160 -24.33 2.82 -20.96
CA HIS A 160 -24.60 2.94 -19.52
C HIS A 160 -23.29 3.19 -18.77
N PRO A 161 -22.70 4.41 -18.87
CA PRO A 161 -21.36 4.69 -18.35
C PRO A 161 -21.27 4.64 -16.82
N ARG A 162 -22.42 4.68 -16.13
CA ARG A 162 -22.53 4.53 -14.67
C ARG A 162 -22.73 3.07 -14.23
N GLY A 163 -23.03 2.16 -15.16
CA GLY A 163 -23.49 0.82 -14.84
C GLY A 163 -24.85 0.80 -14.14
N ASP A 164 -25.21 -0.36 -13.58
CA ASP A 164 -26.56 -0.64 -13.08
C ASP A 164 -26.62 -0.80 -11.56
N ARG A 165 -25.64 -1.50 -10.97
CA ARG A 165 -25.60 -1.80 -9.52
C ARG A 165 -24.20 -1.65 -8.93
N TRP A 166 -24.16 -1.40 -7.63
CA TRP A 166 -22.95 -1.55 -6.83
C TRP A 166 -22.60 -3.03 -6.66
N ARG A 167 -21.32 -3.36 -6.83
CA ARG A 167 -20.76 -4.66 -6.49
C ARG A 167 -20.48 -4.71 -5.00
N SER A 168 -20.73 -5.87 -4.40
CA SER A 168 -20.16 -6.17 -3.08
C SER A 168 -18.64 -6.28 -3.20
N CYS A 169 -17.91 -5.96 -2.12
CA CYS A 169 -16.44 -6.07 -2.15
C CYS A 169 -15.96 -7.46 -2.55
N ASP A 170 -16.69 -8.51 -2.17
CA ASP A 170 -16.28 -9.89 -2.45
C ASP A 170 -16.49 -10.28 -3.93
N GLU A 171 -17.21 -9.47 -4.72
CA GLU A 171 -17.35 -9.61 -6.18
C GLU A 171 -16.26 -8.88 -6.98
N LEU A 172 -15.39 -8.11 -6.32
CA LEU A 172 -14.36 -7.32 -7.01
C LEU A 172 -13.18 -8.20 -7.45
N ASP A 173 -12.51 -7.78 -8.50
CA ASP A 173 -11.27 -8.39 -8.96
C ASP A 173 -10.13 -8.01 -7.99
N PHE A 174 -9.57 -8.98 -7.27
CA PHE A 174 -8.42 -8.81 -6.38
C PHE A 174 -7.13 -9.27 -7.06
N SER A 175 -6.87 -8.72 -8.23
CA SER A 175 -5.62 -8.89 -8.98
C SER A 175 -5.12 -7.54 -9.49
N LEU A 176 -3.92 -7.53 -10.08
CA LEU A 176 -3.38 -6.35 -10.75
C LEU A 176 -4.08 -6.02 -12.08
N GLU A 177 -5.03 -6.83 -12.54
CA GLU A 177 -5.86 -6.51 -13.71
C GLU A 177 -7.07 -5.63 -13.35
N ALA A 178 -7.42 -5.55 -12.06
CA ALA A 178 -8.51 -4.72 -11.57
C ALA A 178 -8.31 -3.25 -11.94
N PRO A 179 -9.37 -2.45 -12.18
CA PRO A 179 -9.22 -1.05 -12.59
C PRO A 179 -8.33 -0.22 -11.65
N VAL A 180 -7.67 0.80 -12.20
CA VAL A 180 -6.86 1.74 -11.41
C VAL A 180 -7.73 2.39 -10.33
N GLY A 181 -7.20 2.43 -9.10
CA GLY A 181 -7.89 2.90 -7.90
C GLY A 181 -8.88 1.91 -7.29
N CYS A 182 -9.09 0.72 -7.86
CA CYS A 182 -10.09 -0.24 -7.37
C CYS A 182 -9.91 -0.56 -5.87
N HIS A 183 -8.67 -0.70 -5.40
CA HIS A 183 -8.35 -1.05 -4.01
C HIS A 183 -7.55 0.05 -3.29
N PRO A 184 -7.66 0.16 -1.96
CA PRO A 184 -8.57 -0.57 -1.07
C PRO A 184 -10.03 -0.15 -1.25
N SER A 185 -10.95 -1.10 -1.33
CA SER A 185 -12.37 -0.89 -1.64
C SER A 185 -13.28 -1.00 -0.41
N ARG A 186 -12.97 -1.90 0.53
CA ARG A 186 -13.88 -2.25 1.64
C ARG A 186 -14.08 -1.14 2.64
N TRP A 187 -13.11 -0.24 2.76
CA TRP A 187 -13.25 0.96 3.57
C TRP A 187 -14.49 1.78 3.21
N TRP A 188 -14.88 1.82 1.93
CA TRP A 188 -15.98 2.61 1.42
C TRP A 188 -17.36 1.99 1.68
N ASN A 189 -17.42 0.73 2.11
CA ASN A 189 -18.67 0.01 2.45
C ASN A 189 -19.07 0.17 3.94
N SER A 190 -18.72 1.30 4.56
CA SER A 190 -19.06 1.58 5.96
C SER A 190 -20.58 1.61 6.20
N PRO A 191 -21.07 1.15 7.37
CA PRO A 191 -22.48 1.18 7.73
C PRO A 191 -23.09 2.59 7.77
N TYR A 192 -22.29 3.66 7.88
CA TYR A 192 -22.78 5.04 7.78
C TYR A 192 -22.92 5.57 6.34
N GLY A 193 -22.64 4.72 5.34
CA GLY A 193 -22.82 5.00 3.92
C GLY A 193 -22.10 6.28 3.47
N ALA A 194 -22.80 7.08 2.65
CA ALA A 194 -22.26 8.30 2.04
C ALA A 194 -21.67 9.30 3.05
N LYS A 195 -22.13 9.31 4.31
CA LYS A 195 -21.58 10.21 5.33
C LYS A 195 -20.12 9.88 5.66
N MET A 196 -19.74 8.61 5.75
CA MET A 196 -18.33 8.24 5.99
C MET A 196 -17.46 8.61 4.80
N THR A 197 -17.93 8.29 3.58
CA THR A 197 -17.26 8.67 2.34
C THR A 197 -16.92 10.15 2.34
N ASN A 198 -17.86 10.97 2.81
CA ASN A 198 -17.69 12.40 2.85
C ASN A 198 -16.57 12.86 3.78
N TYR A 199 -16.60 12.41 5.03
CA TYR A 199 -15.58 12.81 6.01
C TYR A 199 -14.21 12.26 5.63
N PHE A 200 -14.15 11.08 5.01
CA PHE A 200 -12.89 10.47 4.62
C PHE A 200 -12.26 11.17 3.41
N LEU A 201 -13.04 11.48 2.37
CA LEU A 201 -12.56 12.28 1.24
C LEU A 201 -12.09 13.67 1.69
N GLN A 202 -12.86 14.34 2.56
CA GLN A 202 -12.44 15.60 3.17
C GLN A 202 -11.10 15.44 3.90
N ARG A 203 -10.93 14.34 4.64
CA ARG A 203 -9.68 14.08 5.36
C ARG A 203 -8.51 13.86 4.40
N LEU A 204 -8.69 13.04 3.36
CA LEU A 204 -7.67 12.80 2.34
C LEU A 204 -7.22 14.12 1.69
N MET A 205 -8.15 14.96 1.24
CA MET A 205 -7.83 16.28 0.67
C MET A 205 -7.05 17.18 1.65
N SER A 206 -7.40 17.17 2.93
CA SER A 206 -6.69 17.94 3.97
C SER A 206 -5.29 17.41 4.30
N CYS A 207 -4.98 16.18 3.90
CA CYS A 207 -3.69 15.54 4.12
C CYS A 207 -2.77 15.63 2.90
N GLU A 208 -3.25 16.10 1.75
CA GLU A 208 -2.46 16.35 0.53
C GLU A 208 -1.86 17.75 0.47
N THR A 209 -2.37 18.70 1.25
CA THR A 209 -1.72 20.01 1.51
C THR A 209 -0.51 19.86 2.42
#